data_AF-A0A662IBB0-F1
#
_entry.id   AF-A0A662IBB0-F1
#
_cell.length_a   1.000
_cell.length_b   1.000
_cell.length_c   1.000
_cell.angle_alpha   90.00
_cell.angle_beta   90.00
_cell.angle_gamma   90.00
#
_symmetry.space_group_name_H-M   'P 1'
#
loop_
_entity.id
_entity.type
_entity.pdbx_description
1 polymer ?
#
loop_
_entity_poly.entity_id
_entity_poly.type
_entity_poly.pdbx_seq_one_letter_code
_entity_poly.pdbx_strand_id
1 'polypeptide(L)' 'MGREVIGYTIGEATITRATFISKATPRVGQYVVLEYDGRRVLGLVKALVRGSVSLTED' A
#
# COMPACT_ATOMS: atom_id res chain seq x y z
N MET A 1 20.89 -1.08 -7.87
CA MET A 1 19.90 -1.67 -6.93
C MET A 1 18.52 -1.18 -7.31
N GLY A 2 17.69 -2.04 -7.89
CA GLY A 2 16.28 -1.68 -8.16
C GLY A 2 15.54 -1.53 -6.83
N ARG A 3 14.79 -0.45 -6.66
CA ARG A 3 13.83 -0.36 -5.54
C ARG A 3 12.75 -1.41 -5.78
N GLU A 4 12.57 -2.30 -4.82
CA GLU A 4 11.55 -3.34 -4.91
C GLU A 4 10.15 -2.71 -4.79
N VAL A 5 9.28 -3.01 -5.76
CA VAL A 5 7.88 -2.56 -5.74
C VAL A 5 7.09 -3.48 -4.81
N ILE A 6 6.66 -2.95 -3.66
CA ILE A 6 5.95 -3.72 -2.65
C ILE A 6 4.43 -3.82 -2.89
N GLY A 7 3.87 -3.09 -3.86
CA GLY A 7 2.44 -3.08 -4.15
C GLY A 7 2.00 -1.96 -5.08
N TYR A 8 0.68 -1.87 -5.30
CA TYR A 8 0.05 -0.85 -6.16
C TYR A 8 -1.20 -0.27 -5.50
N THR A 9 -1.39 1.04 -5.64
CA THR A 9 -2.57 1.77 -5.15
C THR A 9 -3.84 1.26 -5.82
N ILE A 10 -4.93 1.16 -5.07
CA ILE A 10 -6.25 0.75 -5.54
C ILE A 10 -7.34 1.69 -5.04
N GLY A 11 -8.43 1.78 -5.79
CA GLY A 11 -9.59 2.60 -5.46
C GLY A 11 -9.28 4.10 -5.42
N GLU A 12 -10.06 4.83 -4.62
CA GLU A 12 -9.91 6.28 -4.46
C GLU A 12 -8.75 6.64 -3.52
N ALA A 13 -8.01 7.67 -3.89
CA ALA A 13 -6.95 8.24 -3.08
C ALA A 13 -7.18 9.75 -2.88
N THR A 14 -6.76 10.25 -1.73
CA THR A 14 -6.70 11.68 -1.44
C THR A 14 -5.25 12.14 -1.37
N ILE A 15 -5.03 13.44 -1.17
CA ILE A 15 -3.70 14.02 -0.99
C ILE A 15 -2.96 13.40 0.23
N THR A 16 -3.69 12.87 1.21
CA THR A 16 -3.13 12.38 2.49
C THR A 16 -3.34 10.90 2.76
N ARG A 17 -4.14 10.20 1.94
CA ARG A 17 -4.45 8.78 2.15
C ARG A 17 -4.59 8.03 0.84
N ALA A 18 -4.00 6.84 0.79
CA ALA A 18 -4.18 5.88 -0.29
C ALA A 18 -4.28 4.47 0.30
N THR A 19 -4.98 3.58 -0.41
CA THR A 19 -5.03 2.15 -0.12
C THR A 19 -4.24 1.43 -1.20
N PHE A 20 -3.47 0.40 -0.85
CA PHE A 20 -2.72 -0.38 -1.83
C PHE A 20 -2.80 -1.87 -1.53
N ILE A 21 -2.73 -2.69 -2.58
CA ILE A 21 -2.57 -4.14 -2.44
C ILE A 21 -1.07 -4.44 -2.47
N SER A 22 -0.60 -5.16 -1.45
CA SER A 22 0.82 -5.48 -1.28
C SER A 22 1.20 -6.85 -1.88
N LYS A 23 2.33 -6.94 -2.56
CA LYS A 23 2.97 -8.20 -3.01
C LYS A 23 3.77 -8.88 -1.90
N ALA A 24 4.40 -8.08 -1.05
CA ALA A 24 5.13 -8.50 0.14
C ALA A 24 4.49 -7.87 1.37
N THR A 25 4.49 -8.55 2.51
CA THR A 25 3.85 -8.03 3.73
C THR A 25 4.57 -6.79 4.25
N PRO A 26 3.93 -5.59 4.25
CA PRO A 26 4.49 -4.42 4.89
C PRO A 26 4.23 -4.45 6.40
N ARG A 27 4.87 -3.55 7.15
CA ARG A 27 4.65 -3.38 8.59
C ARG A 27 3.94 -2.07 8.90
N VAL A 28 3.09 -2.05 9.92
CA VAL A 28 2.58 -0.78 10.47
C VAL A 28 3.76 0.04 10.99
N GLY A 29 3.78 1.34 10.71
CA GLY A 29 4.90 2.23 11.01
C GLY A 29 6.01 2.22 9.95
N GLN A 30 5.93 1.35 8.93
CA GLN A 30 6.88 1.35 7.82
C GLN A 30 6.66 2.56 6.91
N TYR A 31 7.75 3.23 6.55
CA TYR A 31 7.74 4.21 5.47
C TYR A 31 7.83 3.55 4.10
N VAL A 32 7.04 4.07 3.16
CA VAL A 32 6.98 3.63 1.77
C VAL A 32 7.05 4.84 0.86
N VAL A 33 7.46 4.65 -0.40
CA VAL A 33 7.49 5.72 -1.40
C VAL A 33 6.43 5.44 -2.45
N LEU A 34 5.56 6.43 -2.69
CA LEU A 34 4.64 6.44 -3.82
C LEU A 34 5.27 7.30 -4.92
N GLU A 35 5.39 6.73 -6.12
CA GLU A 35 5.90 7.44 -7.29
C GLU A 35 4.78 7.56 -8.33
N TYR A 36 4.41 8.79 -8.69
CA TYR A 36 3.36 9.09 -9.67
C TYR A 36 3.56 10.49 -10.25
N ASP A 37 3.24 10.71 -11.53
CA ASP A 37 3.38 12.01 -12.21
C ASP A 37 4.73 12.71 -11.99
N GLY A 38 5.82 11.93 -11.98
CA GLY A 38 7.17 12.43 -11.70
C GLY A 38 7.41 12.87 -10.25
N ARG A 39 6.43 12.71 -9.36
CA ARG A 39 6.52 13.00 -7.92
C ARG A 39 6.94 11.77 -7.14
N ARG A 40 7.63 12.00 -6.02
CA ARG A 40 8.00 10.98 -5.04
C ARG A 40 7.49 11.42 -3.68
N VAL A 41 6.53 10.68 -3.13
CA VAL A 41 5.84 11.03 -1.89
C VAL A 41 6.13 9.99 -0.83
N LEU A 42 6.49 10.44 0.37
CA LEU A 42 6.70 9.58 1.52
C LEU A 42 5.35 9.24 2.18
N GLY A 43 5.03 7.96 2.25
CA GLY A 43 3.86 7.44 2.92
C GLY A 43 4.23 6.67 4.18
N LEU A 44 3.33 6.68 5.18
CA LEU A 44 3.43 5.86 6.38
C LEU A 44 2.32 4.81 6.35
N VAL A 45 2.68 3.54 6.49
CA VAL A 45 1.70 2.45 6.64
C VAL A 45 1.05 2.55 8.01
N LYS A 46 -0.21 2.99 8.05
CA LYS A 46 -0.98 3.18 9.29
C LYS A 46 -1.81 1.97 9.72
N ALA A 47 -2.30 1.19 8.78
CA ALA A 47 -3.13 0.03 9.04
C ALA A 47 -2.84 -1.06 8.01
N LEU A 48 -3.05 -2.32 8.42
CA LEU A 48 -2.91 -3.48 7.56
C LEU A 48 -4.13 -4.38 7.77
N VAL A 49 -4.81 -4.71 6.68
CA VAL A 49 -5.95 -5.63 6.67
C VAL A 49 -5.60 -6.77 5.74
N ARG A 50 -5.91 -8.00 6.16
CA ARG A 50 -5.82 -9.20 5.32
C ARG A 50 -7.18 -9.86 5.28
N GLY A 51 -7.61 -10.25 4.10
CA GLY A 51 -8.81 -11.03 3.87
C GLY A 51 -8.54 -12.07 2.80
N SER A 52 -9.40 -13.07 2.73
CA SER A 52 -9.41 -14.05 1.65
C SER A 52 -10.78 -14.00 1.00
N VAL A 53 -10.81 -13.87 -0.32
CA VAL A 53 -12.07 -13.92 -1.08
C VAL A 53 -12.73 -15.31 -1.01
N SER A 54 -11.96 -16.34 -0.66
CA SER A 54 -12.42 -17.72 -0.56
C SER A 54 -12.89 -18.12 0.83
N LEU A 55 -12.56 -17.34 1.86
CA LEU A 55 -13.03 -17.58 3.23
C LEU A 55 -14.16 -16.58 3.50
N THR A 56 -15.39 -17.06 3.39
CA THR A 56 -16.58 -16.30 3.81
C THR A 56 -16.68 -16.33 5.33
N GLU A 57 -17.13 -15.23 5.92
CA GLU A 57 -17.64 -15.24 7.30
C GLU A 57 -18.96 -16.03 7.25
N ASP A 58 -19.14 -17.03 8.13
CA ASP A 58 -20.36 -17.87 8.19
C ASP A 58 -21.65 -17.04 8.23
#